data_AF-A0A7D9H7N8-F1
#
_entry.id   AF-A0A7D9H7N8-F1
#
_cell.length_a   1.000
_cell.length_b   1.000
_cell.length_c   1.000
_cell.angle_alpha   90.00
_cell.angle_beta   90.00
_cell.angle_gamma   90.00
#
_symmetry.space_group_name_H-M   'P 1'
#
loop_
_entity.id
_entity.type
_entity.pdbx_description
1 polymer ?
#
loop_
_entity_poly.entity_id
_entity_poly.type
_entity_poly.pdbx_seq_one_letter_code
_entity_poly.pdbx_strand_id
1 'polypeptide(L)'
;MSGRGRHWLWRNRIFLCFDWFNGVTERKDLKRKVQEPNAEKTNGKDEVNKQIERWWRELHERLEKFFKHQINWLKDRGHYDPHSDQDRMLIAFLMIPVLQKQLDSFKDTVWNCHRIRTQKETLLPNGVPNHMYDFPEEYGLEKCGWPVTEDQLKDVAELSGVLELDDDFIQSESREKCERIIPFPGDVEPDQCADAYVYLKDNFLNS
;
A
#
# COMPACT_ATOMS: atom_id res chain seq x y z
N MET A 1 4.04 5.84 -22.99
CA MET A 1 4.89 5.55 -21.82
C MET A 1 5.00 6.80 -20.95
N SER A 2 4.36 6.81 -19.78
CA SER A 2 4.97 7.06 -18.46
C SER A 2 3.82 7.21 -17.45
N GLY A 3 3.71 6.23 -16.56
CA GLY A 3 2.63 6.11 -15.58
C GLY A 3 2.96 6.86 -14.30
N ARG A 4 2.75 8.18 -14.26
CA ARG A 4 3.07 9.00 -13.08
C ARG A 4 1.89 9.74 -12.42
N GLY A 5 0.70 9.73 -13.02
CA GLY A 5 -0.50 10.37 -12.43
C GLY A 5 -1.28 9.54 -11.39
N ARG A 6 -0.93 8.26 -11.17
CA ARG A 6 -1.70 7.32 -10.33
C ARG A 6 -1.15 7.12 -8.91
N HIS A 7 -0.26 7.99 -8.48
CA HIS A 7 0.44 7.86 -7.20
C HIS A 7 -0.33 8.54 -6.03
N TRP A 8 -1.21 9.51 -6.31
CA TRP A 8 -1.76 10.40 -5.28
C TRP A 8 -2.94 9.84 -4.46
N LEU A 9 -3.88 9.12 -5.08
CA LEU A 9 -4.99 8.46 -4.35
C LEU A 9 -4.56 7.17 -3.63
N TRP A 10 -3.38 6.64 -3.96
CA TRP A 10 -2.79 5.46 -3.32
C TRP A 10 -1.81 5.81 -2.18
N ARG A 11 -1.08 6.94 -2.28
CA ARG A 11 -0.23 7.46 -1.20
C ARG A 11 -1.01 7.71 0.10
N ASN A 12 -2.24 8.22 0.03
CA ASN A 12 -3.07 8.47 1.22
C ASN A 12 -3.62 7.19 1.89
N ARG A 13 -3.59 6.02 1.22
CA ARG A 13 -3.95 4.72 1.83
C ARG A 13 -2.72 3.93 2.30
N ILE A 14 -1.55 4.17 1.72
CA ILE A 14 -0.27 3.71 2.28
C ILE A 14 0.09 4.47 3.56
N PHE A 15 -0.31 5.74 3.69
CA PHE A 15 -0.18 6.50 4.94
C PHE A 15 -0.90 5.83 6.12
N LEU A 16 -2.03 5.15 5.89
CA LEU A 16 -2.70 4.34 6.91
C LEU A 16 -1.87 3.13 7.35
N CYS A 17 -0.97 2.63 6.50
CA CYS A 17 -0.01 1.58 6.86
C CYS A 17 1.10 2.12 7.78
N PHE A 18 1.45 3.41 7.64
CA PHE A 18 2.42 4.10 8.51
C PHE A 18 1.80 4.49 9.87
N ASP A 19 0.54 4.96 9.88
CA ASP A 19 -0.25 5.13 11.11
C ASP A 19 -0.50 3.78 11.82
N TRP A 20 -0.55 2.68 11.08
CA TRP A 20 -0.64 1.32 11.63
C TRP A 20 0.69 0.84 12.24
N PHE A 21 1.84 1.24 11.69
CA PHE A 21 3.16 0.96 12.28
C PHE A 21 3.36 1.72 13.61
N ASN A 22 2.79 2.93 13.74
CA ASN A 22 2.77 3.71 14.99
C ASN A 22 1.64 3.30 15.95
N GLY A 23 0.55 2.70 15.46
CA GLY A 23 -0.65 2.32 16.22
C GLY A 23 -0.57 0.98 16.97
N VAL A 24 0.61 0.37 17.08
CA VAL A 24 0.82 -0.89 17.83
C VAL A 24 0.56 -0.73 19.34
N THR A 25 0.41 0.49 19.86
CA THR A 25 0.26 0.74 21.31
C THR A 25 -1.11 1.21 21.80
N GLU A 26 -2.01 1.80 20.98
CA GLU A 26 -3.32 2.23 21.49
C GLU A 26 -4.45 2.12 20.45
N ARG A 27 -5.25 1.05 20.55
CA ARG A 27 -6.58 0.98 19.94
C ARG A 27 -7.61 1.54 20.93
N LYS A 28 -8.08 2.77 20.73
CA LYS A 28 -9.36 3.23 21.27
C LYS A 28 -10.36 3.32 20.14
N ASP A 29 -11.26 2.35 20.12
CA ASP A 29 -12.41 2.27 19.22
C ASP A 29 -13.30 3.51 19.37
N LEU A 30 -13.25 4.43 18.41
CA LEU A 30 -14.24 5.50 18.29
C LEU A 30 -15.10 5.27 17.04
N LYS A 31 -16.08 4.37 17.18
CA LYS A 31 -17.21 4.29 16.24
C LYS A 31 -18.10 5.52 16.46
N ARG A 32 -17.87 6.62 15.71
CA ARG A 32 -18.89 7.67 15.57
C ARG A 32 -20.03 7.12 14.70
N LYS A 33 -21.19 6.85 15.33
CA LYS A 33 -22.46 6.70 14.63
C LYS A 33 -22.81 8.05 14.01
N VAL A 34 -22.59 8.20 12.71
CA VAL A 34 -23.30 9.20 11.90
C VAL A 34 -24.52 8.51 11.35
N GLN A 35 -25.69 8.99 11.72
CA GLN A 35 -26.97 8.47 11.29
C GLN A 35 -27.43 9.34 10.10
N GLU A 36 -27.23 8.87 8.88
CA GLU A 36 -27.79 9.50 7.67
C GLU A 36 -29.23 9.03 7.45
N PRO A 37 -30.19 9.94 7.18
CA PRO A 37 -31.57 9.57 6.93
C PRO A 37 -31.79 9.19 5.45
N ASN A 38 -32.49 8.07 5.25
CA ASN A 38 -33.20 7.64 4.04
C ASN A 38 -32.43 7.77 2.71
N ALA A 39 -31.41 6.93 2.52
CA ALA A 39 -30.90 6.63 1.19
C ALA A 39 -31.70 5.48 0.56
N GLU A 40 -32.36 5.76 -0.56
CA GLU A 40 -32.93 4.77 -1.46
C GLU A 40 -31.86 3.72 -1.82
N LYS A 41 -32.16 2.43 -1.61
CA LYS A 41 -31.21 1.32 -1.76
C LYS A 41 -30.80 1.15 -3.22
N THR A 42 -29.72 1.82 -3.60
CA THR A 42 -29.05 1.62 -4.89
C THR A 42 -28.16 0.37 -4.79
N ASN A 43 -28.70 -0.77 -5.23
CA ASN A 43 -28.05 -2.09 -5.20
C ASN A 43 -26.61 -2.10 -5.78
N GLY A 44 -26.26 -1.14 -6.65
CA GLY A 44 -24.91 -0.99 -7.21
C GLY A 44 -23.84 -0.47 -6.25
N LYS A 45 -24.18 0.35 -5.23
CA LYS A 45 -23.19 0.83 -4.25
C LYS A 45 -22.73 -0.29 -3.31
N ASP A 46 -23.64 -1.20 -2.97
CA ASP A 46 -23.38 -2.30 -2.05
C ASP A 46 -22.48 -3.38 -2.67
N GLU A 47 -22.61 -3.65 -3.97
CA GLU A 47 -21.76 -4.63 -4.66
C GLU A 47 -20.32 -4.15 -4.87
N VAL A 48 -20.12 -2.87 -5.21
CA VAL A 48 -18.77 -2.26 -5.29
C VAL A 48 -18.10 -2.31 -3.92
N ASN A 49 -18.83 -1.97 -2.86
CA ASN A 49 -18.31 -2.04 -1.50
C ASN A 49 -17.91 -3.48 -1.12
N LYS A 50 -18.71 -4.50 -1.45
CA LYS A 50 -18.35 -5.91 -1.18
C LYS A 50 -17.06 -6.34 -1.89
N GLN A 51 -16.82 -5.88 -3.11
CA GLN A 51 -15.59 -6.19 -3.84
C GLN A 51 -14.38 -5.51 -3.20
N ILE A 52 -14.52 -4.24 -2.80
CA ILE A 52 -13.48 -3.51 -2.07
C ILE A 52 -13.16 -4.19 -0.73
N GLU A 53 -14.18 -4.63 0.02
CA GLU A 53 -13.99 -5.36 1.29
C GLU A 53 -13.33 -6.72 1.09
N ARG A 54 -13.67 -7.44 0.00
CA ARG A 54 -12.97 -8.69 -0.36
C ARG A 54 -11.51 -8.44 -0.67
N TRP A 55 -11.21 -7.37 -1.42
CA TRP A 55 -9.85 -6.98 -1.74
C TRP A 55 -9.04 -6.67 -0.49
N TRP A 56 -9.60 -5.85 0.41
CA TRP A 56 -8.98 -5.52 1.69
C TRP A 56 -8.70 -6.75 2.54
N ARG A 57 -9.62 -7.72 2.57
CA ARG A 57 -9.41 -8.97 3.31
C ARG A 57 -8.24 -9.77 2.74
N GLU A 58 -8.15 -9.91 1.42
CA GLU A 58 -7.06 -10.66 0.79
C GLU A 58 -5.69 -9.98 0.99
N LEU A 59 -5.67 -8.66 0.93
CA LEU A 59 -4.50 -7.86 1.28
C LEU A 59 -4.07 -8.09 2.74
N HIS A 60 -5.01 -7.99 3.68
CA HIS A 60 -4.76 -8.26 5.10
C HIS A 60 -4.23 -9.67 5.33
N GLU A 61 -4.79 -10.68 4.66
CA GLU A 61 -4.40 -12.08 4.86
C GLU A 61 -3.01 -12.40 4.29
N ARG A 62 -2.70 -11.88 3.11
CA ARG A 62 -1.43 -12.21 2.42
C ARG A 62 -0.26 -11.37 2.87
N LEU A 63 -0.47 -10.07 3.06
CA LEU A 63 0.59 -9.12 3.36
C LEU A 63 0.66 -8.83 4.85
N GLU A 64 -0.45 -8.36 5.44
CA GLU A 64 -0.40 -7.88 6.82
C GLU A 64 -0.03 -8.99 7.81
N LYS A 65 -0.73 -10.13 7.77
CA LYS A 65 -0.46 -11.25 8.69
C LYS A 65 0.96 -11.78 8.55
N PHE A 66 1.46 -11.82 7.31
CA PHE A 66 2.79 -12.34 7.00
C PHE A 66 3.89 -11.46 7.57
N PHE A 67 3.87 -10.15 7.31
CA PHE A 67 4.88 -9.23 7.84
C PHE A 67 4.76 -9.04 9.36
N LYS A 68 3.54 -9.01 9.92
CA LYS A 68 3.34 -9.01 11.37
C LYS A 68 3.98 -10.23 12.04
N HIS A 69 3.86 -11.40 11.44
CA HIS A 69 4.47 -12.61 12.00
C HIS A 69 5.99 -12.46 12.10
N GLN A 70 6.64 -11.92 11.08
CA GLN A 70 8.08 -11.70 11.09
C GLN A 70 8.52 -10.65 12.12
N ILE A 71 7.82 -9.51 12.22
CA ILE A 71 8.13 -8.47 13.21
C ILE A 71 7.93 -9.01 14.63
N ASN A 72 6.86 -9.77 14.87
CA ASN A 72 6.63 -10.41 16.17
C ASN A 72 7.73 -11.42 16.49
N TRP A 73 8.17 -12.21 15.50
CA TRP A 73 9.29 -13.13 15.69
C TRP A 73 10.57 -12.39 16.06
N LEU A 74 10.90 -11.27 15.41
CA LEU A 74 12.04 -10.42 15.74
C LEU A 74 11.93 -9.86 17.17
N LYS A 75 10.73 -9.43 17.58
CA LYS A 75 10.45 -8.93 18.93
C LYS A 75 10.61 -10.02 19.99
N ASP A 76 9.98 -11.18 19.78
CA ASP A 76 9.97 -12.29 20.73
C ASP A 76 11.36 -12.89 20.93
N ARG A 77 12.23 -12.80 19.91
CA ARG A 77 13.64 -13.19 19.97
C ARG A 77 14.56 -12.11 20.56
N GLY A 78 14.05 -10.91 20.84
CA GLY A 78 14.82 -9.79 21.37
C GLY A 78 15.69 -9.05 20.33
N HIS A 79 15.47 -9.30 19.03
CA HIS A 79 16.17 -8.58 17.97
C HIS A 79 15.58 -7.20 17.69
N TYR A 80 14.28 -7.01 17.92
CA TYR A 80 13.56 -5.76 17.67
C TYR A 80 12.93 -5.20 18.93
N ASP A 81 13.25 -3.95 19.28
CA ASP A 81 12.58 -3.18 20.31
C ASP A 81 11.68 -2.10 19.69
N PRO A 82 10.34 -2.21 19.84
CA PRO A 82 9.40 -1.19 19.37
C PRO A 82 9.57 0.19 20.00
N HIS A 83 10.28 0.31 21.12
CA HIS A 83 10.52 1.60 21.79
C HIS A 83 11.85 2.25 21.38
N SER A 84 12.68 1.55 20.61
CA SER A 84 13.92 2.09 20.06
C SER A 84 13.64 2.78 18.73
N ASP A 85 13.90 4.08 18.67
CA ASP A 85 13.75 4.85 17.43
C ASP A 85 14.69 4.33 16.32
N GLN A 86 15.88 3.85 16.69
CA GLN A 86 16.80 3.22 15.75
C GLN A 86 16.21 1.93 15.18
N ASP A 87 15.65 1.06 16.01
CA ASP A 87 15.07 -0.20 15.54
C ASP A 87 13.85 0.05 14.64
N ARG A 88 13.00 1.01 15.00
CA ARG A 88 11.87 1.47 14.19
C ARG A 88 12.32 2.02 12.84
N MET A 89 13.40 2.80 12.81
CA MET A 89 13.98 3.33 11.58
C MET A 89 14.56 2.22 10.69
N LEU A 90 15.34 1.31 11.25
CA LEU A 90 15.98 0.21 10.50
C LEU A 90 14.94 -0.74 9.91
N ILE A 91 13.92 -1.11 10.68
CA ILE A 91 12.85 -1.97 10.19
C ILE A 91 12.02 -1.25 9.11
N ALA A 92 11.80 0.06 9.24
CA ALA A 92 11.10 0.86 8.23
C ALA A 92 11.90 0.96 6.93
N PHE A 93 13.22 1.22 7.01
CA PHE A 93 14.12 1.24 5.84
C PHE A 93 14.02 -0.04 5.02
N LEU A 94 14.02 -1.19 5.70
CA LEU A 94 14.01 -2.49 5.04
C LEU A 94 12.61 -2.90 4.57
N MET A 95 11.63 -2.90 5.47
CA MET A 95 10.33 -3.51 5.18
C MET A 95 9.42 -2.64 4.33
N ILE A 96 9.53 -1.30 4.35
CA ILE A 96 8.67 -0.43 3.53
C ILE A 96 8.90 -0.68 2.04
N PRO A 97 10.14 -0.69 1.50
CA PRO A 97 10.38 -1.01 0.10
C PRO A 97 9.90 -2.40 -0.31
N VAL A 98 10.09 -3.41 0.55
CA VAL A 98 9.62 -4.77 0.28
C VAL A 98 8.09 -4.80 0.23
N LEU A 99 7.42 -4.22 1.23
CA LEU A 99 5.96 -4.10 1.27
C LEU A 99 5.41 -3.38 0.05
N GLN A 100 6.05 -2.28 -0.37
CA GLN A 100 5.67 -1.53 -1.55
C GLN A 100 5.76 -2.40 -2.82
N LYS A 101 6.86 -3.13 -3.01
CA LYS A 101 7.02 -4.05 -4.15
C LYS A 101 5.98 -5.17 -4.13
N GLN A 102 5.65 -5.72 -2.96
CA GLN A 102 4.62 -6.74 -2.84
C GLN A 102 3.22 -6.19 -3.12
N LEU A 103 2.93 -4.96 -2.69
CA LEU A 103 1.68 -4.26 -3.00
C LEU A 103 1.54 -4.01 -4.50
N ASP A 104 2.60 -3.54 -5.15
CA ASP A 104 2.62 -3.28 -6.59
C ASP A 104 2.48 -4.57 -7.38
N SER A 105 3.21 -5.63 -7.01
CA SER A 105 3.07 -6.97 -7.60
C SER A 105 1.65 -7.52 -7.45
N PHE A 106 1.06 -7.41 -6.26
CA PHE A 106 -0.31 -7.87 -6.01
C PHE A 106 -1.33 -7.10 -6.86
N LYS A 107 -1.19 -5.78 -6.93
CA LYS A 107 -2.03 -4.91 -7.76
C LYS A 107 -1.94 -5.31 -9.23
N ASP A 108 -0.74 -5.47 -9.76
CA ASP A 108 -0.54 -5.67 -11.19
C ASP A 108 -0.86 -7.11 -11.63
N THR A 109 -0.55 -8.11 -10.80
CA THR A 109 -0.69 -9.53 -11.19
C THR A 109 -1.97 -10.19 -10.69
N VAL A 110 -2.47 -9.81 -9.51
CA VAL A 110 -3.66 -10.44 -8.92
C VAL A 110 -4.88 -9.58 -9.16
N TRP A 111 -4.83 -8.30 -8.80
CA TRP A 111 -6.03 -7.47 -8.82
C TRP A 111 -6.37 -6.93 -10.20
N ASN A 112 -5.42 -6.38 -10.95
CA ASN A 112 -5.78 -5.77 -12.24
C ASN A 112 -5.96 -6.80 -13.37
N CYS A 113 -5.45 -8.02 -13.16
CA CYS A 113 -5.53 -9.12 -14.11
C CYS A 113 -6.59 -10.17 -13.76
N HIS A 114 -7.28 -10.09 -12.61
CA HIS A 114 -8.32 -11.09 -12.30
C HIS A 114 -9.48 -10.99 -13.29
N ARG A 115 -10.05 -12.14 -13.63
CA ARG A 115 -11.26 -12.18 -14.44
C ARG A 115 -12.48 -12.05 -13.54
N ILE A 116 -13.24 -10.97 -13.71
CA ILE A 116 -14.55 -10.79 -13.10
C ILE A 116 -15.51 -11.78 -13.75
N ARG A 117 -16.11 -12.64 -12.94
CA ARG A 117 -17.08 -13.64 -13.39
C ARG A 117 -18.41 -12.97 -13.72
N THR A 118 -19.06 -13.41 -14.78
CA THR A 118 -20.43 -13.02 -15.12
C THR A 118 -21.39 -13.47 -14.01
N GLN A 119 -22.10 -12.50 -13.40
CA GLN A 119 -23.20 -12.74 -12.48
C GLN A 119 -24.53 -12.51 -13.21
N LYS A 120 -25.55 -13.33 -12.92
CA LYS A 120 -26.90 -13.12 -13.44
C LYS A 120 -27.50 -11.89 -12.75
N GLU A 121 -28.20 -11.06 -13.52
CA GLU A 121 -28.94 -9.89 -13.03
C GLU A 121 -28.09 -8.71 -12.52
N THR A 122 -26.81 -8.63 -12.88
CA THR A 122 -25.94 -7.48 -12.54
C THR A 122 -25.58 -6.67 -13.78
N LEU A 123 -25.66 -5.34 -13.69
CA LEU A 123 -25.15 -4.40 -14.70
C LEU A 123 -23.62 -4.22 -14.64
N LEU A 124 -22.93 -5.03 -13.83
CA LEU A 124 -21.49 -4.92 -13.67
C LEU A 124 -20.77 -5.53 -14.88
N PRO A 125 -19.78 -4.82 -15.44
CA PRO A 125 -19.04 -5.33 -16.57
C PRO A 125 -18.21 -6.55 -16.18
N ASN A 126 -18.20 -7.54 -17.07
CA ASN A 126 -17.56 -8.84 -16.89
C ASN A 126 -16.33 -8.95 -17.80
N GLY A 127 -15.18 -9.30 -17.23
CA GLY A 127 -13.93 -9.32 -17.98
C GLY A 127 -12.72 -9.12 -17.08
N VAL A 128 -11.57 -8.87 -17.68
CA VAL A 128 -10.34 -8.53 -16.95
C VAL A 128 -10.28 -7.01 -16.82
N PRO A 129 -10.15 -6.43 -15.61
CA PRO A 129 -10.15 -4.98 -15.39
C PRO A 129 -9.20 -4.21 -16.31
N ASN A 130 -7.94 -4.66 -16.44
CA ASN A 130 -6.99 -4.03 -17.37
C ASN A 130 -7.49 -4.03 -18.81
N HIS A 131 -8.01 -5.17 -19.28
CA HIS A 131 -8.49 -5.30 -20.65
C HIS A 131 -9.74 -4.47 -20.92
N MET A 132 -10.65 -4.39 -19.94
CA MET A 132 -11.84 -3.54 -20.03
C MET A 132 -11.51 -2.05 -20.01
N TYR A 133 -10.45 -1.66 -19.29
CA TYR A 133 -9.98 -0.28 -19.25
C TYR A 133 -9.30 0.13 -20.56
N ASP A 134 -8.45 -0.73 -21.11
CA ASP A 134 -7.69 -0.45 -22.33
C ASP A 134 -8.56 -0.62 -23.60
N PHE A 135 -9.50 -1.56 -23.60
CA PHE A 135 -10.36 -1.92 -24.75
C PHE A 135 -11.85 -1.95 -24.38
N PRO A 136 -12.45 -0.82 -23.95
CA PRO A 136 -13.84 -0.80 -23.51
C PRO A 136 -14.83 -1.20 -24.63
N GLU A 137 -14.50 -0.90 -25.89
CA GLU A 137 -15.33 -1.19 -27.07
C GLU A 137 -15.60 -2.69 -27.25
N GLU A 138 -14.62 -3.55 -26.93
CA GLU A 138 -14.77 -5.02 -27.02
C GLU A 138 -15.78 -5.60 -26.02
N TYR A 139 -16.11 -4.82 -24.99
CA TYR A 139 -17.08 -5.18 -23.96
C TYR A 139 -18.42 -4.43 -24.11
N GLY A 140 -18.58 -3.65 -25.18
CA GLY A 140 -19.74 -2.76 -25.35
C GLY A 140 -19.77 -1.64 -24.31
N LEU A 141 -18.60 -1.25 -23.78
CA LEU A 141 -18.44 -0.17 -22.81
C LEU A 141 -17.87 1.08 -23.49
N GLU A 142 -18.04 2.22 -22.85
CA GLU A 142 -17.48 3.50 -23.29
C GLU A 142 -16.36 3.95 -22.36
N LYS A 143 -15.37 4.65 -22.92
CA LYS A 143 -14.26 5.22 -22.16
C LYS A 143 -14.73 6.47 -21.39
N CYS A 144 -15.01 6.31 -20.10
CA CYS A 144 -15.42 7.42 -19.21
C CYS A 144 -14.26 8.06 -18.43
N GLY A 145 -13.00 7.70 -18.73
CA GLY A 145 -11.84 8.21 -18.02
C GLY A 145 -11.47 9.63 -18.43
N TRP A 146 -11.21 10.51 -17.46
CA TRP A 146 -10.72 11.86 -17.70
C TRP A 146 -9.20 11.83 -17.96
N PRO A 147 -8.72 12.34 -19.11
CA PRO A 147 -7.28 12.48 -19.32
C PRO A 147 -6.76 13.59 -18.42
N VAL A 148 -5.84 13.25 -17.52
CA VAL A 148 -5.17 14.22 -16.66
C VAL A 148 -3.93 14.74 -17.38
N THR A 149 -3.81 16.06 -17.54
CA THR A 149 -2.65 16.70 -18.18
C THR A 149 -1.50 16.90 -17.18
N GLU A 150 -0.28 17.08 -17.68
CA GLU A 150 0.88 17.38 -16.82
C GLU A 150 0.70 18.69 -16.05
N ASP A 151 0.09 19.70 -16.67
CA ASP A 151 -0.18 20.99 -16.02
C ASP A 151 -1.14 20.82 -14.84
N GLN A 152 -2.21 20.03 -14.99
CA GLN A 152 -3.13 19.72 -13.89
C GLN A 152 -2.45 18.98 -12.75
N LEU A 153 -1.50 18.08 -13.06
CA LEU A 153 -0.70 17.40 -12.03
C LEU A 153 0.19 18.39 -11.29
N LYS A 154 0.76 19.37 -12.00
CA LYS A 154 1.61 20.43 -11.42
C LYS A 154 0.81 21.33 -10.49
N ASP A 155 -0.34 21.83 -10.94
CA ASP A 155 -1.21 22.69 -10.15
C ASP A 155 -1.63 22.01 -8.84
N VAL A 156 -1.99 20.72 -8.90
CA VAL A 156 -2.34 19.93 -7.71
C VAL A 156 -1.13 19.72 -6.80
N ALA A 157 0.06 19.47 -7.36
CA ALA A 157 1.28 19.28 -6.59
C ALA A 157 1.67 20.56 -5.82
N GLU A 158 1.55 21.73 -6.46
CA GLU A 158 1.79 23.03 -5.83
C GLU A 158 0.74 23.33 -4.75
N LEU A 159 -0.56 23.13 -5.04
CA LEU A 159 -1.64 23.36 -4.06
C LEU A 159 -1.56 22.44 -2.83
N SER A 160 -1.07 21.21 -3.02
CA SER A 160 -0.95 20.23 -1.94
C SER A 160 0.32 20.39 -1.10
N GLY A 161 1.29 21.18 -1.55
CA GLY A 161 2.60 21.32 -0.89
C GLY A 161 3.43 20.03 -0.88
N VAL A 162 3.04 19.02 -1.65
CA VAL A 162 3.69 17.68 -1.64
C VAL A 162 5.14 17.71 -2.14
N LEU A 163 5.51 18.77 -2.85
CA LEU A 163 6.88 18.99 -3.33
C LEU A 163 7.79 19.57 -2.25
N GLU A 164 7.23 20.06 -1.14
CA GLU A 164 7.98 20.70 -0.04
C GLU A 164 8.21 19.74 1.13
N LEU A 165 7.65 18.55 1.09
CA LEU A 165 7.85 17.51 2.10
C LEU A 165 9.04 16.64 1.71
N ASP A 166 9.95 16.40 2.65
CA ASP A 166 10.94 15.34 2.50
C ASP A 166 10.19 14.01 2.31
N ASP A 167 10.35 13.41 1.12
CA ASP A 167 9.72 12.13 0.75
C ASP A 167 10.16 10.98 1.68
N ASP A 168 11.24 11.18 2.44
CA ASP A 168 11.85 10.17 3.29
C ASP A 168 11.62 10.41 4.78
N PHE A 169 10.95 9.44 5.38
CA PHE A 169 10.74 9.32 6.83
C PHE A 169 12.03 9.03 7.62
N ILE A 170 13.19 9.00 6.96
CA ILE A 170 14.49 8.60 7.51
C ILE A 170 15.50 9.71 7.24
N GLN A 171 16.22 10.13 8.28
CA GLN A 171 17.28 11.13 8.15
C GLN A 171 18.34 10.67 7.13
N SER A 172 18.79 11.59 6.27
CA SER A 172 19.69 11.29 5.14
C SER A 172 20.96 10.54 5.55
N GLU A 173 21.61 10.92 6.66
CA GLU A 173 22.81 10.23 7.15
C GLU A 173 22.54 8.76 7.51
N SER A 174 21.41 8.50 8.17
CA SER A 174 21.04 7.14 8.57
C SER A 174 20.66 6.29 7.36
N ARG A 175 19.97 6.89 6.38
CA ARG A 175 19.68 6.25 5.10
C ARG A 175 20.95 5.86 4.36
N GLU A 176 21.90 6.77 4.22
CA GLU A 176 23.17 6.47 3.53
C GLU A 176 23.93 5.32 4.20
N LYS A 177 23.94 5.25 5.54
CA LYS A 177 24.54 4.11 6.26
C LYS A 177 23.81 2.81 5.96
N CYS A 178 22.48 2.81 5.98
CA CYS A 178 21.69 1.64 5.64
C CYS A 178 21.90 1.19 4.19
N GLU A 179 21.96 2.12 3.24
CA GLU A 179 22.17 1.85 1.81
C GLU A 179 23.57 1.31 1.52
N ARG A 180 24.58 1.65 2.33
CA ARG A 180 25.91 1.00 2.23
C ARG A 180 25.87 -0.48 2.61
N ILE A 181 24.96 -0.87 3.51
CA ILE A 181 24.83 -2.25 4.00
C ILE A 181 23.89 -3.05 3.09
N ILE A 182 22.71 -2.49 2.77
CA ILE A 182 21.70 -3.05 1.89
C ILE A 182 21.30 -1.97 0.86
N PRO A 183 21.94 -1.95 -0.33
CA PRO A 183 21.69 -0.91 -1.33
C PRO A 183 20.30 -0.95 -1.94
N PHE A 184 19.69 -2.15 -2.03
CA PHE A 184 18.39 -2.36 -2.66
C PHE A 184 17.45 -3.12 -1.72
N PRO A 185 16.92 -2.47 -0.67
CA PRO A 185 16.05 -3.13 0.30
C PRO A 185 14.79 -3.72 -0.35
N GLY A 186 14.31 -3.15 -1.45
CA GLY A 186 13.16 -3.69 -2.19
C GLY A 186 13.43 -5.02 -2.91
N ASP A 187 14.69 -5.43 -3.07
CA ASP A 187 15.03 -6.73 -3.67
C ASP A 187 15.20 -7.85 -2.65
N VAL A 188 15.07 -7.53 -1.37
CA VAL A 188 15.00 -8.54 -0.32
C VAL A 188 13.69 -9.31 -0.47
N GLU A 189 13.80 -10.64 -0.55
CA GLU A 189 12.62 -11.50 -0.61
C GLU A 189 11.82 -11.42 0.70
N PRO A 190 10.48 -11.43 0.65
CA PRO A 190 9.66 -11.21 1.83
C PRO A 190 9.93 -12.19 2.97
N ASP A 191 10.29 -13.44 2.69
CA ASP A 191 10.62 -14.46 3.68
C ASP A 191 12.00 -14.26 4.34
N GLN A 192 12.88 -13.47 3.70
CA GLN A 192 14.21 -13.16 4.19
C GLN A 192 14.27 -11.84 4.97
N CYS A 193 13.17 -11.10 5.08
CA CYS A 193 13.17 -9.79 5.75
C CYS A 193 13.64 -9.86 7.21
N ALA A 194 13.28 -10.90 7.95
CA ALA A 194 13.74 -11.07 9.33
C ALA A 194 15.28 -11.21 9.42
N ASP A 195 15.87 -12.06 8.59
CA ASP A 195 17.32 -12.28 8.57
C ASP A 195 18.07 -11.04 8.07
N ALA A 196 17.54 -10.39 7.02
CA ALA A 196 18.08 -9.15 6.48
C ALA A 196 18.04 -8.01 7.52
N TYR A 197 17.01 -7.96 8.36
CA TYR A 197 16.95 -7.00 9.47
C TYR A 197 18.05 -7.23 10.51
N VAL A 198 18.26 -8.48 10.92
CA VAL A 198 19.32 -8.82 11.88
C VAL A 198 20.68 -8.44 11.31
N TYR A 199 20.95 -8.80 10.05
CA TYR A 199 22.16 -8.40 9.35
C TYR A 199 22.33 -6.88 9.28
N LEU A 200 21.27 -6.15 8.93
CA LEU A 200 21.30 -4.69 8.87
C LEU A 200 21.65 -4.10 10.24
N LYS A 201 20.99 -4.56 11.30
CA LYS A 201 21.19 -4.06 12.67
C LYS A 201 22.60 -4.32 13.18
N ASP A 202 23.13 -5.52 12.97
CA ASP A 202 24.47 -5.90 13.42
C ASP A 202 25.55 -5.06 12.71
N ASN A 203 25.40 -4.79 11.42
CA ASN A 203 26.36 -3.99 10.68
C ASN A 203 26.21 -2.48 10.91
N PHE A 204 24.99 -2.00 11.17
CA PHE A 204 24.73 -0.60 11.47
C PHE A 204 25.37 -0.15 12.79
N LEU A 205 25.46 -1.03 13.78
CA LEU A 205 26.13 -0.75 15.07
C LEU A 205 27.67 -0.78 14.97
N ASN A 206 28.21 -1.43 13.94
CA ASN A 206 29.65 -1.61 13.74
C ASN A 206 30.25 -0.66 12.69
N SER A 207 29.42 0.16 12.03
CA SER A 207 29.79 1.07 10.93
C SER A 207 29.90 2.53 11.32
#